data_AF-A0A8I1GRU6-F1
#
_entry.id   AF-A0A8I1GRU6-F1
#
_cell.length_a   1.000
_cell.length_b   1.000
_cell.length_c   1.000
_cell.angle_alpha   90.00
_cell.angle_beta   90.00
_cell.angle_gamma   90.00
#
_symmetry.space_group_name_H-M   'P 1'
#
loop_
_entity.id
_entity.type
_entity.pdbx_description
1 polymer ?
#
loop_
_entity_poly.entity_id
_entity_poly.type
_entity_poly.pdbx_seq_one_letter_code
_entity_poly.pdbx_strand_id
1 'polypeptide(L)'
;MEPLIDVILYFVFYFGALFLILGTALVLFIVSALPVIRKKNLSFLMISLGINILVIPLSFFIGGMATDSPGSTMHDFWKVFFFIQVFPFPLLLLSLVWWVIRRKKEKVHV
;
A
#
# COMPACT_ATOMS: atom_id res chain seq x y z
N MET A 1 -6.30 36.91 -4.67
CA MET A 1 -7.25 35.98 -4.00
C MET A 1 -7.09 34.56 -4.54
N GLU A 2 -6.92 34.38 -5.85
CA GLU A 2 -6.63 33.07 -6.49
C GLU A 2 -5.44 32.29 -5.88
N PRO A 3 -4.24 32.86 -5.64
CA PRO A 3 -3.11 32.06 -5.15
C PRO A 3 -3.31 31.52 -3.73
N LEU A 4 -4.15 32.16 -2.92
CA LEU A 4 -4.47 31.66 -1.57
C LEU A 4 -5.40 30.46 -1.63
N ILE A 5 -6.41 30.49 -2.52
CA ILE A 5 -7.37 29.40 -2.70
C ILE A 5 -6.65 28.16 -3.25
N ASP A 6 -5.72 28.32 -4.19
CA ASP A 6 -4.94 27.21 -4.74
C ASP A 6 -4.06 26.55 -3.67
N VAL A 7 -3.41 27.35 -2.82
CA VAL A 7 -2.61 26.84 -1.69
C VAL A 7 -3.49 26.09 -0.68
N ILE A 8 -4.66 26.61 -0.36
CA ILE A 8 -5.62 25.93 0.54
C ILE A 8 -6.08 24.61 -0.09
N LEU A 9 -6.43 24.60 -1.37
CA LEU A 9 -6.89 23.40 -2.07
C LEU A 9 -5.80 22.33 -2.13
N TYR A 10 -4.56 22.72 -2.44
CA TYR A 10 -3.40 21.83 -2.41
C TYR A 10 -3.19 21.21 -1.03
N PHE A 11 -3.27 22.04 0.03
CA PHE A 11 -3.14 21.57 1.40
C PHE A 11 -4.26 20.58 1.78
N VAL A 12 -5.52 20.93 1.49
CA VAL A 12 -6.67 20.04 1.76
C VAL A 12 -6.53 18.72 1.01
N PHE A 13 -6.10 18.76 -0.26
CA PHE A 13 -5.86 17.56 -1.04
C PHE A 13 -4.75 16.69 -0.45
N TYR A 14 -3.60 17.29 -0.11
CA TYR A 14 -2.45 16.57 0.43
C TYR A 14 -2.77 15.91 1.78
N PHE A 15 -3.31 16.67 2.74
CA PHE A 15 -3.69 16.13 4.05
C PHE A 15 -4.88 15.18 3.97
N GLY A 16 -5.83 15.44 3.08
CA GLY A 16 -6.95 14.54 2.80
C GLY A 16 -6.47 13.20 2.28
N ALA A 17 -5.57 13.19 1.30
CA ALA A 17 -4.98 11.96 0.77
C ALA A 17 -4.19 11.19 1.85
N LEU A 18 -3.36 11.87 2.64
CA LEU A 18 -2.64 11.24 3.75
C LEU A 18 -3.59 10.62 4.78
N PHE A 19 -4.64 11.33 5.16
CA PHE A 19 -5.65 10.83 6.10
C PHE A 19 -6.36 9.59 5.53
N LEU A 20 -6.70 9.59 4.24
CA LEU A 20 -7.31 8.43 3.58
C LEU A 20 -6.37 7.22 3.54
N ILE A 21 -5.08 7.42 3.26
CA ILE A 21 -4.07 6.35 3.24
C ILE A 21 -3.94 5.73 4.64
N LEU A 22 -3.70 6.57 5.66
CA LEU A 22 -3.53 6.12 7.04
C LEU A 22 -4.80 5.48 7.60
N GLY A 23 -5.95 6.11 7.36
CA GLY A 23 -7.26 5.60 7.77
C GLY A 23 -7.59 4.26 7.12
N THR A 24 -7.33 4.12 5.82
CA THR A 24 -7.55 2.83 5.11
C THR A 24 -6.64 1.74 5.66
N ALA A 25 -5.35 2.02 5.86
CA ALA A 25 -4.42 1.05 6.42
C ALA A 25 -4.82 0.63 7.85
N LEU A 26 -5.23 1.58 8.69
CA LEU A 26 -5.72 1.31 10.04
C LEU A 26 -6.97 0.43 10.03
N VAL A 27 -7.95 0.75 9.18
CA VAL A 27 -9.17 -0.06 9.02
C VAL A 27 -8.81 -1.48 8.59
N LEU A 28 -7.88 -1.67 7.66
CA LEU A 28 -7.42 -3.00 7.25
C LEU A 28 -6.78 -3.77 8.41
N PHE A 29 -5.97 -3.12 9.24
CA PHE A 29 -5.38 -3.76 10.43
C PHE A 29 -6.45 -4.15 11.46
N ILE A 30 -7.45 -3.30 11.71
CA ILE A 30 -8.57 -3.62 12.61
C ILE A 30 -9.37 -4.80 12.05
N VAL A 31 -9.74 -4.73 10.76
CA VAL A 31 -10.48 -5.78 10.04
C VAL A 31 -9.70 -7.10 10.05
N SER A 32 -8.37 -7.06 9.97
CA SER A 32 -7.54 -8.25 10.06
C SER A 32 -7.69 -9.02 11.39
N ALA A 33 -8.04 -8.32 12.47
CA ALA A 33 -8.23 -8.90 13.80
C ALA A 33 -9.65 -9.47 14.00
N LEU A 34 -10.61 -9.14 13.14
CA LEU A 34 -11.99 -9.61 13.29
C LEU A 34 -12.09 -11.14 13.17
N PRO A 35 -12.91 -11.80 14.00
CA PRO A 35 -13.09 -13.25 13.96
C PRO A 35 -13.54 -13.77 12.59
N VAL A 36 -14.41 -13.03 11.88
CA VAL A 36 -14.92 -13.42 10.57
C VAL A 36 -13.82 -13.46 9.49
N ILE A 37 -12.83 -12.57 9.59
CA ILE A 37 -11.68 -12.49 8.67
C ILE A 37 -10.66 -13.56 9.01
N ARG A 38 -10.38 -13.77 10.30
CA ARG A 38 -9.50 -14.83 10.79
C ARG A 38 -9.99 -16.22 10.37
N LYS A 39 -11.29 -16.49 10.55
CA LYS A 39 -11.92 -17.76 10.11
C LYS A 39 -11.76 -18.02 8.60
N LYS A 40 -11.71 -16.97 7.77
CA LYS A 40 -11.52 -17.05 6.31
C LYS A 40 -10.05 -17.05 5.88
N ASN A 41 -9.11 -17.13 6.83
CA ASN A 41 -7.67 -17.05 6.56
C ASN A 41 -7.24 -15.76 5.82
N LEU A 42 -8.02 -14.68 5.95
CA LEU A 42 -7.79 -13.42 5.22
C LEU A 42 -6.91 -12.42 6.00
N SER A 43 -6.69 -12.64 7.29
CA SER A 43 -5.96 -11.69 8.15
C SER A 43 -4.57 -11.37 7.61
N PHE A 44 -3.84 -12.37 7.13
CA PHE A 44 -2.51 -12.15 6.56
C PHE A 44 -2.57 -11.25 5.33
N LEU A 45 -3.51 -11.49 4.41
CA LEU A 45 -3.73 -10.65 3.23
C LEU A 45 -4.09 -9.21 3.60
N MET A 46 -4.96 -9.00 4.59
CA MET A 46 -5.35 -7.66 5.05
C MET A 46 -4.16 -6.88 5.65
N ILE A 47 -3.32 -7.54 6.46
CA ILE A 47 -2.11 -6.93 7.02
C ILE A 47 -1.12 -6.58 5.91
N SER A 48 -0.85 -7.51 4.99
CA SER A 48 0.05 -7.26 3.86
C SER A 48 -0.45 -6.11 2.98
N LEU A 49 -1.76 -6.01 2.74
CA LEU A 49 -2.37 -4.93 1.99
C LEU A 49 -2.22 -3.59 2.73
N GLY A 50 -2.45 -3.55 4.03
CA GLY A 50 -2.26 -2.35 4.86
C GLY A 50 -0.81 -1.85 4.82
N ILE A 51 0.17 -2.74 4.95
CA ILE A 51 1.60 -2.40 4.80
C ILE A 51 1.88 -1.83 3.41
N ASN A 52 1.36 -2.47 2.36
CA ASN A 52 1.60 -2.03 0.98
C ASN A 52 1.05 -0.62 0.72
N ILE A 53 -0.17 -0.33 1.19
CA ILE A 53 -0.80 1.00 1.12
C ILE A 53 0.06 2.08 1.80
N LEU A 54 0.68 1.77 2.95
CA LEU A 54 1.54 2.71 3.66
C LEU A 54 2.88 2.96 2.93
N VAL A 55 3.44 1.92 2.30
CA VAL A 55 4.77 2.01 1.67
C VAL A 55 4.71 2.56 0.24
N ILE A 56 3.59 2.43 -0.48
CA ILE A 56 3.42 2.99 -1.83
C ILE A 56 3.74 4.50 -1.88
N PRO A 57 3.12 5.38 -1.05
CA PRO A 57 3.42 6.81 -1.06
C PRO A 57 4.89 7.11 -0.79
N LEU A 58 5.50 6.38 0.14
CA LEU A 58 6.93 6.52 0.46
C LEU A 58 7.80 6.15 -0.75
N SER A 59 7.48 5.05 -1.43
CA SER A 59 8.21 4.62 -2.62
C SER A 59 8.04 5.59 -3.80
N PHE A 60 6.87 6.19 -3.98
CA PHE A 60 6.65 7.25 -4.97
C PHE A 60 7.43 8.52 -4.63
N PHE A 61 7.41 8.94 -3.36
CA PHE A 61 8.10 10.15 -2.91
C PHE A 61 9.62 10.04 -3.11
N ILE A 62 10.24 8.98 -2.61
CA ILE A 62 11.70 8.77 -2.74
C ILE A 62 12.07 8.48 -4.20
N GLY A 63 11.24 7.73 -4.93
CA GLY A 63 11.43 7.52 -6.37
C GLY A 63 11.41 8.84 -7.15
N GLY A 64 10.53 9.77 -6.80
CA GLY A 64 10.48 11.11 -7.39
C GLY A 64 11.77 11.89 -7.13
N MET A 65 12.24 11.91 -5.88
CA MET A 65 13.51 12.57 -5.53
C MET A 65 14.72 11.96 -6.25
N ALA A 66 14.67 10.67 -6.63
CA ALA A 66 15.72 10.04 -7.42
C ALA A 66 15.86 10.61 -8.84
N THR A 67 14.86 11.36 -9.32
CA THR A 67 14.84 12.01 -10.64
C THR A 67 15.24 13.49 -10.62
N ASP A 68 15.65 14.01 -9.46
CA ASP A 68 16.00 15.44 -9.33
C ASP A 68 17.43 15.75 -9.86
N SER A 69 18.29 14.74 -10.00
CA SER A 69 19.67 14.92 -10.47
C SER A 69 19.71 15.17 -11.99
N PRO A 70 20.56 16.09 -12.49
CA PRO A 70 20.81 16.24 -13.92
C PRO A 70 21.27 14.91 -14.55
N GLY A 71 20.62 14.50 -15.63
CA GLY A 71 20.91 13.25 -16.34
C GLY A 71 20.27 11.99 -15.75
N SER A 72 19.50 12.11 -14.65
CA SER A 72 18.64 11.03 -14.17
C SER A 72 17.48 10.79 -15.14
N THR A 73 16.90 9.59 -15.06
CA THR A 73 15.84 9.14 -15.96
C THR A 73 14.70 8.49 -15.18
N MET A 74 13.60 8.21 -15.87
CA MET A 74 12.49 7.41 -15.31
C MET A 74 12.96 6.02 -14.82
N HIS A 75 14.08 5.51 -15.32
CA HIS A 75 14.65 4.25 -14.83
C HIS A 75 15.13 4.37 -13.37
N ASP A 76 15.67 5.52 -12.97
CA ASP A 76 16.13 5.77 -11.59
C ASP A 76 14.95 5.81 -10.61
N PHE A 77 13.82 6.39 -11.03
CA PHE A 77 12.54 6.31 -10.33
C PHE A 77 12.15 4.86 -10.05
N TRP A 78 12.04 4.04 -11.11
CA TRP A 78 11.59 2.64 -10.97
C TRP A 78 12.53 1.80 -10.13
N LYS A 79 13.84 2.03 -10.26
CA LYS A 79 14.85 1.35 -9.47
C LYS A 79 14.64 1.57 -7.98
N VAL A 80 14.45 2.83 -7.56
CA VAL A 80 14.20 3.17 -6.15
C VAL A 80 12.81 2.72 -5.69
N PHE A 81 11.79 2.87 -6.53
CA PHE A 81 10.43 2.41 -6.24
C PHE A 81 10.41 0.92 -5.91
N PHE A 82 10.97 0.08 -6.79
CA PHE A 82 11.01 -1.37 -6.58
C PHE A 82 11.96 -1.78 -5.46
N PHE A 83 13.03 -1.02 -5.22
CA PHE A 83 13.93 -1.26 -4.09
C PHE A 83 13.20 -1.11 -2.74
N ILE A 84 12.37 -0.07 -2.58
CA ILE A 84 11.56 0.11 -1.36
C ILE A 84 10.44 -0.95 -1.29
N GLN A 85 9.83 -1.27 -2.44
CA GLN A 85 8.76 -2.26 -2.54
C GLN A 85 9.23 -3.73 -2.46
N VAL A 86 10.54 -3.99 -2.35
CA VAL A 86 11.12 -5.34 -2.37
C VAL A 86 10.59 -6.24 -1.25
N PHE A 87 10.17 -5.67 -0.11
CA PHE A 87 9.51 -6.43 0.96
C PHE A 87 7.98 -6.38 0.87
N PRO A 88 7.33 -5.20 0.76
CA PRO A 88 5.86 -5.14 0.76
C PRO A 88 5.22 -5.87 -0.42
N PHE A 89 5.82 -5.83 -1.61
CA PHE A 89 5.21 -6.41 -2.81
C PHE A 89 5.25 -7.95 -2.79
N PRO A 90 6.39 -8.62 -2.54
CA PRO A 90 6.41 -10.07 -2.36
C PRO A 90 5.58 -10.54 -1.16
N LEU A 91 5.53 -9.77 -0.07
CA LEU A 91 4.67 -10.09 1.08
C LEU A 91 3.18 -10.12 0.67
N LEU A 92 2.72 -9.15 -0.13
CA LEU A 92 1.36 -9.12 -0.65
C LEU A 92 1.09 -10.28 -1.62
N LEU A 93 2.02 -10.57 -2.52
CA LEU A 93 1.88 -11.71 -3.44
C LEU A 93 1.83 -13.05 -2.70
N LEU A 94 2.72 -13.25 -1.73
CA LEU A 94 2.78 -14.45 -0.92
C LEU A 94 1.48 -14.64 -0.14
N SER A 95 0.97 -13.59 0.51
CA SER A 95 -0.29 -13.65 1.25
C SER A 95 -1.48 -13.97 0.35
N LEU A 96 -1.50 -13.46 -0.88
CA LEU A 96 -2.53 -13.77 -1.87
C LEU A 96 -2.48 -15.23 -2.31
N VAL A 97 -1.30 -15.72 -2.73
CA VAL A 97 -1.10 -17.13 -3.14
C VAL A 97 -1.49 -18.08 -2.01
N TRP A 98 -1.04 -17.78 -0.79
CA TRP A 98 -1.34 -18.57 0.40
C TRP A 98 -2.84 -18.62 0.70
N TRP A 99 -3.53 -17.49 0.59
CA TRP A 99 -4.98 -17.43 0.76
C TRP A 99 -5.71 -18.27 -0.31
N VAL A 100 -5.32 -18.17 -1.58
CA VAL A 100 -5.90 -18.95 -2.68
C VAL A 100 -5.73 -20.46 -2.45
N ILE A 101 -4.55 -20.90 -2.01
CA ILE A 101 -4.28 -22.32 -1.72
C ILE A 101 -5.17 -22.82 -0.57
N ARG A 102 -5.30 -22.06 0.53
CA ARG A 102 -6.13 -22.45 1.68
C ARG A 102 -7.61 -22.55 1.32
N ARG A 103 -8.11 -21.65 0.48
CA ARG A 103 -9.51 -21.66 -0.02
C ARG A 103 -9.84 -22.92 -0.82
N LYS A 104 -8.87 -23.49 -1.55
CA LYS A 104 -9.09 -24.75 -2.28
C LYS A 104 -9.19 -25.95 -1.33
N LYS A 105 -8.41 -25.99 -0.25
CA LYS A 105 -8.43 -27.09 0.72
C LYS A 105 -9.74 -27.18 1.51
N GLU A 106 -10.39 -26.05 1.79
CA GLU A 106 -11.74 -26.03 2.41
C GLU A 106 -12.80 -26.69 1.52
N LYS A 107 -12.66 -26.63 0.19
CA LYS A 107 -13.66 -27.18 -0.75
C LYS A 107 -13.50 -28.67 -1.06
N VAL A 108 -12.32 -29.24 -0.80
CA VAL A 108 -12.00 -30.65 -1.10
C VAL A 108 -12.35 -31.59 0.07
N HIS A 109 -12.52 -31.05 1.29
CA HIS A 109 -12.94 -31.81 2.46
C HIS A 109 -14.45 -31.73 2.73
N VAL A 110 -15.26 -31.53 1.68
CA VAL A 110 -16.72 -31.64 1.75
C VAL A 110 -17.14 -33.02 1.27
#